data_AF-A0A843E533-F1
#
_entry.id   AF-A0A843E533-F1
#
_cell.length_a   1.000
_cell.length_b   1.000
_cell.length_c   1.000
_cell.angle_alpha   90.00
_cell.angle_beta   90.00
_cell.angle_gamma   90.00
#
_symmetry.space_group_name_H-M   'P 1'
#
loop_
_entity.id
_entity.type
_entity.pdbx_description
1 polymer ?
#
loop_
_entity_poly.entity_id
_entity_poly.type
_entity_poly.pdbx_seq_one_letter_code
_entity_poly.pdbx_strand_id
1 'polypeptide(L)'
;MVNFCGYCGTLMMPGMDRCPQCRKANEGLQSNQMGLFEMDFKRTSEPKMVEDASKMKAPYLPYEPREGQLTIISDIKNALNEGKHAVIESGTGTGKTIVSLAAALEHAIPAGKRIIYMTRTISQSDQVMKELKAISKLRPISGITVTGRGKSCLLFKGTPGFEGDSSGLLARMCEDQKAKNKCPYCRNLKDRLPDIEAYCRNSFPRSDDFDEFCRKENVCPYEMRKLIMKGCDVVTVPYIHILSEDIRSNLLRNMDVEDDHILLIIDEAHNLIDSARGQGSFRISMSDIANAIDEATTMKGDPYLYEGVKLSELLQFLKRTVRSLANDKLGFQEKEKLLKPRELDEAIFNRFTITRGNFDLVLDQMTDLGEERMEKLVESGEVGVSHILELATNLRKLTMTSDDS
;
A
#
# COMPACT_ATOMS: atom_id res chain seq x y z
N MET A 1 31.10 -17.62 12.08
CA MET A 1 30.85 -19.07 12.33
C MET A 1 29.57 -19.18 13.10
N VAL A 2 28.53 -19.75 12.48
CA VAL A 2 27.24 -20.00 13.13
C VAL A 2 27.24 -21.50 13.44
N ASN A 3 27.26 -21.88 14.72
CA ASN A 3 27.30 -23.28 15.13
C ASN A 3 25.88 -23.76 15.44
N PHE A 4 25.52 -24.97 15.06
CA PHE A 4 24.24 -25.59 15.40
C PHE A 4 24.48 -26.87 16.19
N CYS A 5 23.57 -27.22 17.10
CA CYS A 5 23.64 -28.46 17.86
C CYS A 5 23.45 -29.67 16.93
N GLY A 6 24.42 -30.59 16.89
CA GLY A 6 24.36 -31.80 16.06
C GLY A 6 23.24 -32.79 16.41
N TYR A 7 22.52 -32.60 17.52
CA TYR A 7 21.42 -33.48 17.92
C TYR A 7 20.02 -32.93 17.61
N CYS A 8 19.83 -31.61 17.63
CA CYS A 8 18.49 -31.00 17.51
C CYS A 8 18.42 -29.76 16.61
N GLY A 9 19.54 -29.34 16.01
CA GLY A 9 19.57 -28.23 15.06
C GLY A 9 19.42 -26.84 15.70
N THR A 10 19.35 -26.73 17.03
CA THR A 10 19.28 -25.44 17.73
C THR A 10 20.58 -24.66 17.55
N LEU A 11 20.46 -23.35 17.30
CA LEU A 11 21.60 -22.43 17.19
C LEU A 11 22.41 -22.39 18.49
N MET A 12 23.71 -22.58 18.37
CA MET A 12 24.70 -22.52 19.46
C MET A 12 25.45 -21.19 19.38
N MET A 13 25.37 -20.39 20.44
CA MET A 13 26.19 -19.17 20.52
C MET A 13 27.67 -19.52 20.77
N PRO A 14 28.61 -18.66 20.33
CA PRO A 14 30.03 -18.86 20.59
C PRO A 14 30.32 -19.03 22.09
N GLY A 15 31.07 -20.06 22.47
CA GLY A 15 31.46 -20.35 23.86
C GLY A 15 30.48 -21.23 24.67
N MET A 16 29.44 -21.79 24.05
CA MET A 16 28.52 -22.72 24.72
C MET A 16 29.00 -24.18 24.65
N ASP A 17 29.22 -24.80 25.82
CA ASP A 17 29.63 -26.22 25.94
C ASP A 17 28.44 -27.20 25.93
N ARG A 18 27.20 -26.69 26.06
CA ARG A 18 25.97 -27.50 26.07
C ARG A 18 24.84 -26.81 25.31
N CYS A 19 24.02 -27.62 24.63
CA CYS A 19 22.88 -27.09 23.89
C CYS A 19 21.80 -26.53 24.84
N PRO A 20 21.27 -25.30 24.60
CA PRO A 20 20.24 -24.72 25.46
C PRO A 20 18.90 -25.48 25.41
N GLN A 21 18.65 -26.22 24.34
CA GLN A 21 17.39 -26.94 24.14
C GLN A 21 17.45 -28.40 24.62
N CYS A 22 18.47 -29.17 24.22
CA CYS A 22 18.55 -30.60 24.56
C CYS A 22 19.57 -30.94 25.66
N ARG A 23 20.33 -29.94 26.16
CA ARG A 23 21.34 -30.05 27.24
C ARG A 23 22.50 -31.04 27.02
N LYS A 24 22.60 -31.65 25.85
CA LYS A 24 23.72 -32.53 25.48
C LYS A 24 25.03 -31.73 25.33
N ALA A 25 26.13 -32.36 25.72
CA ALA A 25 27.47 -31.80 25.64
C ALA A 25 27.90 -31.64 24.18
N ASN A 26 28.64 -30.56 23.91
CA ASN A 26 29.16 -30.19 22.60
C ASN A 26 30.41 -31.04 22.27
N GLU A 27 30.25 -32.37 22.26
CA GLU A 27 31.31 -33.32 21.93
C GLU A 27 31.29 -33.62 20.42
N GLY A 28 32.33 -33.18 19.71
CA GLY A 28 32.53 -33.47 18.29
C GLY A 28 32.33 -32.25 17.39
N LEU A 29 33.42 -31.52 17.17
CA LEU A 29 33.55 -30.63 16.01
C LEU A 29 33.51 -31.48 14.74
N GLN A 30 32.32 -31.75 14.21
CA GLN A 30 32.18 -31.84 12.77
C GLN A 30 32.03 -30.41 12.28
N SER A 31 33.14 -29.84 11.79
CA SER A 31 33.03 -28.77 10.81
C SER A 31 32.38 -29.35 9.55
N ASN A 32 31.06 -29.50 9.56
CA ASN A 32 30.30 -29.58 8.32
C ASN A 32 30.28 -28.18 7.72
N GLN A 33 31.46 -27.69 7.32
CA GLN A 33 31.53 -26.91 6.10
C GLN A 33 31.29 -27.90 4.95
N MET A 34 30.04 -28.35 4.79
CA MET A 34 29.52 -28.24 3.43
C MET A 34 29.42 -26.73 3.22
N GLY A 35 30.44 -26.17 2.58
CA GLY A 35 30.29 -24.83 2.06
C GLY A 35 28.98 -24.79 1.30
N LEU A 36 28.15 -23.79 1.57
CA LEU A 36 27.04 -23.38 0.70
C LEU A 36 27.52 -22.97 -0.72
N PHE A 37 28.75 -23.32 -1.08
CA PHE A 37 29.45 -23.05 -2.33
C PHE A 37 29.55 -24.27 -3.25
N GLU A 38 29.08 -25.46 -2.85
CA GLU A 38 29.01 -26.65 -3.73
C GLU A 38 27.69 -27.43 -3.64
N MET A 39 26.59 -26.76 -3.24
CA MET A 39 25.33 -27.10 -3.89
C MET A 39 25.37 -26.32 -5.20
N ASP A 40 25.58 -27.03 -6.31
CA ASP A 40 25.11 -26.59 -7.62
C ASP A 40 23.58 -26.40 -7.49
N PHE A 41 23.16 -25.28 -6.87
CA PHE A 41 22.02 -24.56 -7.38
C PHE A 41 22.43 -24.27 -8.81
N LYS A 42 22.09 -25.19 -9.72
CA LYS A 42 21.94 -24.86 -11.12
C LYS A 42 21.11 -23.60 -11.08
N ARG A 43 21.76 -22.44 -11.24
CA ARG A 43 21.06 -21.21 -11.57
C ARG A 43 20.16 -21.66 -12.70
N THR A 44 18.85 -21.64 -12.46
CA THR A 44 17.91 -21.87 -13.53
C THR A 44 18.35 -20.91 -14.61
N SER A 45 18.91 -21.45 -15.69
CA SER A 45 19.43 -20.66 -16.80
C SER A 45 18.34 -19.67 -17.17
N GLU A 46 18.71 -18.42 -17.43
CA GLU A 46 17.72 -17.43 -17.85
C GLU A 46 16.84 -18.02 -18.95
N PRO A 47 15.51 -17.88 -18.87
CA PRO A 47 14.61 -18.50 -19.82
C PRO A 47 14.97 -18.03 -21.23
N LYS A 48 15.06 -18.97 -22.17
CA LYS A 48 15.37 -18.65 -23.56
C LYS A 48 14.25 -17.78 -24.14
N MET A 49 14.65 -16.65 -24.72
CA MET A 49 13.74 -15.73 -25.39
C MET A 49 13.30 -16.32 -26.74
N VAL A 50 12.08 -16.00 -27.16
CA VAL A 50 11.61 -16.35 -28.51
C VAL A 50 11.95 -15.24 -29.49
N GLU A 51 12.45 -15.59 -30.68
CA GLU A 51 12.85 -14.64 -31.73
C GLU A 51 11.69 -14.23 -32.66
N ASP A 52 10.65 -15.05 -32.82
CA ASP A 52 9.47 -14.76 -33.66
C ASP A 52 8.16 -15.28 -33.03
N ALA A 53 7.27 -14.34 -32.65
CA ALA A 53 5.97 -14.64 -32.04
C ALA A 53 4.83 -14.79 -33.07
N SER A 54 5.08 -14.59 -34.37
CA SER A 54 4.05 -14.50 -35.41
C SER A 54 3.26 -15.79 -35.67
N LYS A 55 3.71 -16.94 -35.12
CA LYS A 55 3.07 -18.26 -35.29
C LYS A 55 2.82 -19.01 -33.97
N MET A 56 2.90 -18.33 -32.83
CA MET A 56 2.78 -18.99 -31.53
C MET A 56 1.34 -19.07 -31.03
N LYS A 57 1.03 -20.16 -30.30
CA LYS A 57 -0.21 -20.32 -29.54
C LYS A 57 -0.40 -19.27 -28.44
N ALA A 58 0.67 -18.56 -28.05
CA ALA A 58 0.68 -17.51 -27.04
C ALA A 58 1.54 -16.32 -27.53
N PRO A 59 0.96 -15.34 -28.26
CA PRO A 59 1.70 -14.28 -28.95
C PRO A 59 2.34 -13.23 -28.04
N TYR A 60 1.97 -13.21 -26.75
CA TYR A 60 2.53 -12.31 -25.73
C TYR A 60 3.50 -13.01 -24.77
N LEU A 61 3.82 -14.30 -24.98
CA LEU A 61 4.79 -15.02 -24.14
C LEU A 61 6.21 -14.84 -24.72
N PRO A 62 7.13 -14.13 -24.04
CA PRO A 62 8.46 -13.78 -24.57
C PRO A 62 9.49 -14.89 -24.42
N TYR A 63 9.13 -15.99 -23.76
CA TYR A 63 10.02 -17.10 -23.44
C TYR A 63 9.55 -18.40 -24.07
N GLU A 64 10.47 -19.34 -24.29
CA GLU A 64 10.11 -20.73 -24.60
C GLU A 64 9.17 -21.26 -23.50
N PRO A 65 7.95 -21.72 -23.86
CA PRO A 65 6.97 -22.14 -22.87
C PRO A 65 7.47 -23.34 -22.07
N ARG A 66 7.39 -23.23 -20.74
CA ARG A 66 7.59 -24.37 -19.84
C ARG A 66 6.33 -25.24 -19.80
N GLU A 67 6.48 -26.45 -19.30
CA GLU A 67 5.36 -27.38 -19.11
C GLU A 67 4.22 -26.71 -18.33
N GLY A 68 2.99 -26.89 -18.82
CA GLY A 68 1.78 -26.33 -18.22
C GLY A 68 1.50 -24.84 -18.49
N GLN A 69 2.49 -24.03 -18.88
CA GLN A 69 2.27 -22.58 -19.09
C GLN A 69 1.26 -22.29 -20.21
N LEU A 70 1.34 -23.01 -21.32
CA LEU A 70 0.37 -22.85 -22.42
C LEU A 70 -1.04 -23.25 -22.02
N THR A 71 -1.19 -24.26 -21.15
CA THR A 71 -2.47 -24.66 -20.59
C THR A 71 -3.04 -23.55 -19.72
N ILE A 72 -2.24 -23.01 -18.79
CA ILE A 72 -2.66 -21.89 -17.93
C ILE A 72 -3.09 -20.69 -18.77
N ILE A 73 -2.30 -20.30 -19.79
CA ILE A 73 -2.65 -19.19 -20.68
C ILE A 73 -3.99 -19.44 -21.38
N SER A 74 -4.19 -20.66 -21.91
CA SER A 74 -5.44 -21.05 -22.56
C SER A 74 -6.62 -21.02 -21.60
N ASP A 75 -6.47 -21.52 -20.38
CA ASP A 75 -7.54 -21.58 -19.38
C ASP A 75 -7.96 -20.18 -18.94
N ILE A 76 -7.00 -19.28 -18.69
CA ILE A 76 -7.28 -17.86 -18.42
C ILE A 76 -8.05 -17.25 -19.58
N LYS A 77 -7.54 -17.39 -20.80
CA LYS A 77 -8.14 -16.78 -21.99
C LYS A 77 -9.56 -17.28 -22.21
N ASN A 78 -9.81 -18.58 -22.07
CA ASN A 78 -11.14 -19.17 -22.21
C ASN A 78 -12.10 -18.62 -21.15
N ALA A 79 -11.68 -18.57 -19.89
CA ALA A 79 -12.50 -17.99 -18.82
C ALA A 79 -12.85 -16.52 -19.11
N LEU A 80 -11.86 -15.71 -19.52
CA LEU A 80 -12.08 -14.30 -19.86
C LEU A 80 -13.02 -14.11 -21.06
N ASN A 81 -12.87 -14.93 -22.11
CA ASN A 81 -13.75 -14.90 -23.29
C ASN A 81 -15.19 -15.29 -22.95
N GLU A 82 -15.40 -16.14 -21.95
CA GLU A 82 -16.72 -16.50 -21.42
C GLU A 82 -17.28 -15.49 -20.41
N GLY A 83 -16.56 -14.39 -20.13
CA GLY A 83 -16.95 -13.41 -19.11
C GLY A 83 -16.85 -13.92 -17.68
N LYS A 84 -16.02 -14.95 -17.43
CA LYS A 84 -15.80 -15.57 -16.12
C LYS A 84 -14.52 -15.07 -15.46
N HIS A 85 -14.41 -15.30 -14.16
CA HIS A 85 -13.17 -15.12 -13.41
C HIS A 85 -12.30 -16.37 -13.45
N ALA A 86 -10.98 -16.20 -13.53
CA ALA A 86 -10.01 -17.27 -13.42
C ALA A 86 -9.30 -17.19 -12.07
N VAL A 87 -9.25 -18.31 -11.34
CA VAL A 87 -8.45 -18.48 -10.13
C VAL A 87 -7.42 -19.55 -10.41
N ILE A 88 -6.14 -19.22 -10.22
CA ILE A 88 -5.03 -20.08 -10.63
C ILE A 88 -4.12 -20.31 -9.44
N GLU A 89 -3.91 -21.57 -9.13
CA GLU A 89 -2.87 -22.00 -8.22
C GLU A 89 -1.69 -22.53 -9.02
N SER A 90 -0.49 -22.04 -8.70
CA SER A 90 0.74 -22.55 -9.30
C SER A 90 1.91 -22.33 -8.35
N GLY A 91 2.86 -23.25 -8.37
CA GLY A 91 4.09 -23.17 -7.57
C GLY A 91 4.90 -21.88 -7.77
N THR A 92 5.88 -21.63 -6.91
CA THR A 92 6.82 -20.52 -7.10
C THR A 92 7.74 -20.79 -8.30
N GLY A 93 8.13 -19.74 -9.02
CA GLY A 93 9.06 -19.86 -10.16
C GLY A 93 8.47 -20.48 -11.45
N THR A 94 7.18 -20.82 -11.48
CA THR A 94 6.49 -21.33 -12.68
C THR A 94 6.13 -20.25 -13.70
N GLY A 95 6.37 -18.97 -13.37
CA GLY A 95 6.07 -17.84 -14.24
C GLY A 95 4.64 -17.33 -14.12
N LYS A 96 4.00 -17.40 -12.94
CA LYS A 96 2.65 -16.86 -12.68
C LYS A 96 2.42 -15.47 -13.28
N THR A 97 3.36 -14.55 -13.04
CA THR A 97 3.32 -13.18 -13.57
C THR A 97 3.32 -13.13 -15.10
N ILE A 98 4.21 -13.89 -15.76
CA ILE A 98 4.30 -13.83 -17.22
C ILE A 98 3.11 -14.50 -17.91
N VAL A 99 2.62 -15.63 -17.38
CA VAL A 99 1.46 -16.32 -17.98
C VAL A 99 0.17 -15.53 -17.77
N SER A 100 0.00 -14.87 -16.62
CA SER A 100 -1.16 -13.99 -16.38
C SER A 100 -1.13 -12.77 -17.29
N LEU A 101 0.02 -12.10 -17.42
CA LEU A 101 0.19 -10.97 -18.35
C LEU A 101 -0.03 -11.37 -19.80
N ALA A 102 0.53 -12.50 -20.25
CA ALA A 102 0.41 -12.94 -21.63
C ALA A 102 -1.05 -13.22 -22.01
N ALA A 103 -1.77 -13.97 -21.16
CA ALA A 103 -3.19 -14.26 -21.40
C ALA A 103 -4.07 -13.00 -21.30
N ALA A 104 -3.79 -12.14 -20.32
CA ALA A 104 -4.53 -10.90 -20.12
C ALA A 104 -4.35 -9.92 -21.28
N LEU A 105 -3.13 -9.72 -21.77
CA LEU A 105 -2.85 -8.84 -22.91
C LEU A 105 -3.51 -9.37 -24.19
N GLU A 106 -3.48 -10.68 -24.41
CA GLU A 106 -4.12 -11.31 -25.56
C GLU A 106 -5.64 -11.11 -25.59
N HIS A 107 -6.28 -11.08 -24.42
CA HIS A 107 -7.71 -10.81 -24.29
C HIS A 107 -8.03 -9.30 -24.30
N ALA A 108 -7.29 -8.50 -23.53
CA ALA A 108 -7.63 -7.12 -23.24
C ALA A 108 -7.38 -6.17 -24.43
N ILE A 109 -6.25 -6.31 -25.13
CA ILE A 109 -5.88 -5.40 -26.22
C ILE A 109 -6.92 -5.40 -27.35
N PRO A 110 -7.34 -6.56 -27.91
CA PRO A 110 -8.37 -6.59 -28.95
C PRO A 110 -9.74 -6.12 -28.47
N ALA A 111 -10.03 -6.28 -27.18
CA ALA A 111 -11.28 -5.84 -26.56
C ALA A 111 -11.27 -4.34 -26.17
N GLY A 112 -10.18 -3.61 -26.44
CA GLY A 112 -10.04 -2.21 -26.05
C GLY A 112 -9.98 -2.00 -24.53
N LYS A 113 -9.67 -3.05 -23.76
CA LYS A 113 -9.61 -3.02 -22.29
C LYS A 113 -8.22 -2.66 -21.79
N ARG A 114 -8.17 -2.04 -20.62
CA ARG A 114 -6.94 -1.70 -19.90
C ARG A 114 -6.72 -2.67 -18.75
N ILE A 115 -5.47 -3.00 -18.48
CA ILE A 115 -5.11 -3.96 -17.45
C ILE A 115 -4.69 -3.22 -16.20
N ILE A 116 -5.35 -3.50 -15.07
CA ILE A 116 -4.85 -3.12 -13.75
C ILE A 116 -4.22 -4.35 -13.11
N TYR A 117 -2.92 -4.26 -12.81
CA TYR A 117 -2.17 -5.34 -12.17
C TYR A 117 -1.96 -4.99 -10.69
N MET A 118 -2.73 -5.64 -9.82
CA MET A 118 -2.69 -5.46 -8.38
C MET A 118 -1.54 -6.25 -7.75
N THR A 119 -0.70 -5.55 -6.98
CA THR A 119 0.40 -6.16 -6.22
C THR A 119 0.33 -5.78 -4.74
N ARG A 120 1.01 -6.55 -3.88
CA ARG A 120 1.16 -6.22 -2.46
C ARG A 120 2.30 -5.23 -2.24
N THR A 121 3.40 -5.37 -2.98
CA THR A 121 4.62 -4.56 -2.78
C THR A 121 5.10 -3.90 -4.08
N ILE A 122 5.85 -2.80 -3.92
CA ILE A 122 6.51 -2.11 -5.05
C ILE A 122 7.50 -3.06 -5.76
N SER A 123 8.20 -3.92 -5.02
CA SER A 123 9.12 -4.91 -5.62
C SER A 123 8.40 -5.93 -6.52
N GLN A 124 7.15 -6.28 -6.22
CA GLN A 124 6.33 -7.11 -7.11
C GLN A 124 5.91 -6.33 -8.36
N SER A 125 5.55 -5.05 -8.23
CA SER A 125 5.30 -4.18 -9.38
C SER A 125 6.53 -4.04 -10.28
N ASP A 126 7.72 -3.94 -9.70
CA ASP A 126 8.98 -3.88 -10.47
C ASP A 126 9.23 -5.19 -11.24
N GLN A 127 8.87 -6.34 -10.67
CA GLN A 127 8.92 -7.61 -11.38
C GLN A 127 7.96 -7.63 -12.57
N VAL A 128 6.74 -7.08 -12.42
CA VAL A 128 5.79 -6.92 -13.54
C VAL A 128 6.38 -6.04 -14.64
N MET A 129 6.99 -4.91 -14.30
CA MET A 129 7.64 -4.03 -15.29
C MET A 129 8.76 -4.74 -16.05
N LYS A 130 9.53 -5.61 -15.38
CA LYS A 130 10.53 -6.46 -16.04
C LYS A 130 9.91 -7.42 -17.05
N GLU A 131 8.80 -8.08 -16.71
CA GLU A 131 8.11 -8.97 -17.64
C GLU A 131 7.49 -8.20 -18.80
N LEU A 132 6.87 -7.04 -18.57
CA LEU A 132 6.37 -6.17 -19.64
C LEU A 132 7.49 -5.74 -20.59
N LYS A 133 8.70 -5.46 -20.08
CA LYS A 133 9.87 -5.18 -20.93
C LYS A 133 10.25 -6.37 -21.82
N ALA A 134 10.08 -7.59 -21.34
CA ALA A 134 10.34 -8.78 -22.15
C ALA A 134 9.27 -8.95 -23.23
N ILE A 135 7.99 -8.74 -22.89
CA ILE A 135 6.85 -8.78 -23.82
C ILE A 135 6.95 -7.70 -24.89
N SER A 136 7.41 -6.49 -24.53
CA SER A 136 7.50 -5.35 -25.44
C SER A 136 8.45 -5.56 -26.62
N LYS A 137 9.38 -6.52 -26.51
CA LYS A 137 10.26 -6.96 -27.61
C LYS A 137 9.50 -7.72 -28.69
N LEU A 138 8.36 -8.34 -28.35
CA LEU A 138 7.53 -9.09 -29.29
C LEU A 138 6.39 -8.24 -29.87
N ARG A 139 5.76 -7.42 -29.03
CA ARG A 139 4.56 -6.65 -29.39
C ARG A 139 4.63 -5.26 -28.77
N PRO A 140 4.18 -4.21 -29.46
CA PRO A 140 4.09 -2.88 -28.86
C PRO A 140 3.08 -2.93 -27.71
N ILE A 141 3.57 -2.65 -26.50
CA ILE A 141 2.77 -2.50 -25.30
C ILE A 141 3.35 -1.37 -24.46
N SER A 142 2.57 -0.87 -23.52
CA SER A 142 2.97 0.17 -22.60
C SER A 142 2.57 -0.19 -21.17
N GLY A 143 3.36 0.29 -20.20
CA GLY A 143 3.01 0.10 -18.81
C GLY A 143 3.69 1.07 -17.87
N ILE A 144 3.09 1.25 -16.70
CA ILE A 144 3.59 2.12 -15.65
C ILE A 144 3.21 1.57 -14.27
N THR A 145 4.09 1.79 -13.30
CA THR A 145 3.81 1.54 -11.88
C THR A 145 3.24 2.79 -11.23
N VAL A 146 2.19 2.66 -10.41
CA VAL A 146 1.63 3.75 -9.61
C VAL A 146 1.99 3.52 -8.15
N THR A 147 2.44 4.60 -7.51
CA THR A 147 2.84 4.63 -6.11
C THR A 147 2.17 5.79 -5.39
N GLY A 148 2.03 5.67 -4.07
CA GLY A 148 1.48 6.74 -3.24
C GLY A 148 2.43 7.93 -3.09
N ARG A 149 1.87 9.08 -2.69
CA ARG A 149 2.63 10.32 -2.44
C ARG A 149 3.75 10.13 -1.41
N GLY A 150 3.50 9.34 -0.35
CA GLY A 150 4.49 9.06 0.70
C GLY A 150 5.79 8.42 0.19
N LYS A 151 5.78 7.82 -1.00
CA LYS A 151 6.98 7.26 -1.63
C LYS A 151 7.55 8.15 -2.75
N SER A 152 6.70 8.75 -3.57
CA SER A 152 7.14 9.44 -4.80
C SER A 152 7.15 10.97 -4.76
N CYS A 153 6.72 11.60 -3.66
CA CYS A 153 6.82 13.06 -3.55
C CYS A 153 8.27 13.49 -3.28
N LEU A 154 8.87 14.27 -4.17
CA LEU A 154 10.21 14.82 -3.98
C LEU A 154 10.24 16.02 -3.01
N LEU A 155 9.15 16.76 -2.87
CA LEU A 155 9.08 17.99 -2.07
C LEU A 155 9.19 17.71 -0.56
N PHE A 156 8.50 16.67 -0.10
CA PHE A 156 8.42 16.33 1.32
C PHE A 156 9.28 15.12 1.69
N LYS A 157 10.04 14.56 0.73
CA LYS A 157 10.92 13.41 0.98
C LYS A 157 11.93 13.75 2.08
N GLY A 158 12.01 12.89 3.10
CA GLY A 158 12.92 13.08 4.24
C GLY A 158 12.42 14.03 5.33
N THR A 159 11.21 14.58 5.21
CA THR A 159 10.59 15.30 6.32
C THR A 159 10.08 14.32 7.38
N PRO A 160 10.25 14.60 8.69
CA PRO A 160 9.78 13.70 9.75
C PRO A 160 8.27 13.44 9.64
N GLY A 161 7.86 12.17 9.74
CA GLY A 161 6.44 11.77 9.69
C GLY A 161 5.89 11.50 8.28
N PHE A 162 6.48 12.10 7.24
CA PHE A 162 5.93 12.08 5.88
C PHE A 162 5.64 10.69 5.28
N GLU A 163 6.50 9.71 5.52
CA GLU A 163 6.30 8.36 4.97
C GLU A 163 5.19 7.57 5.69
N GLY A 164 4.80 7.99 6.89
CA GLY A 164 3.74 7.40 7.71
C GLY A 164 2.41 8.15 7.64
N ASP A 165 2.38 9.34 7.05
CA ASP A 165 1.18 10.17 6.95
C ASP A 165 0.10 9.53 6.09
N SER A 166 -1.16 9.83 6.44
CA SER A 166 -2.32 9.33 5.69
C SER A 166 -2.33 9.86 4.26
N SER A 167 -2.84 9.06 3.33
CA SER A 167 -2.94 9.43 1.90
C SER A 167 -3.73 10.72 1.67
N GLY A 168 -4.78 10.95 2.47
CA GLY A 168 -5.61 12.16 2.42
C GLY A 168 -4.84 13.41 2.85
N LEU A 169 -4.08 13.32 3.95
CA LEU A 169 -3.25 14.43 4.40
C LEU A 169 -2.19 14.81 3.36
N LEU A 170 -1.48 13.82 2.84
CA LEU A 170 -0.48 14.04 1.80
C LEU A 170 -1.08 14.64 0.52
N ALA A 171 -2.33 14.28 0.19
CA ALA A 171 -3.04 14.87 -0.92
C ALA A 171 -3.33 16.36 -0.68
N ARG A 172 -3.87 16.72 0.49
CA ARG A 172 -4.15 18.11 0.88
C ARG A 172 -2.89 18.97 0.87
N MET A 173 -1.81 18.51 1.51
CA MET A 173 -0.52 19.21 1.50
C MET A 173 -0.01 19.43 0.08
N CYS A 174 -0.15 18.44 -0.80
CA CYS A 174 0.26 18.55 -2.20
C CYS A 174 -0.59 19.57 -2.97
N GLU A 175 -1.92 19.54 -2.83
CA GLU A 175 -2.81 20.51 -3.48
C GLU A 175 -2.54 21.94 -3.02
N ASP A 176 -2.29 22.17 -1.72
CA ASP A 176 -1.96 23.51 -1.20
C ASP A 176 -0.65 24.06 -1.79
N GLN A 177 0.40 23.23 -1.83
CA GLN A 177 1.69 23.64 -2.42
C GLN A 177 1.57 23.92 -3.93
N LYS A 178 0.66 23.22 -4.63
CA LYS A 178 0.34 23.51 -6.03
C LYS A 178 -0.43 24.83 -6.17
N ALA A 179 -1.46 25.06 -5.35
CA ALA A 179 -2.25 26.29 -5.36
C ALA A 179 -1.40 27.54 -5.09
N LYS A 180 -0.44 27.44 -4.16
CA LYS A 180 0.53 28.51 -3.83
C LYS A 180 1.71 28.62 -4.81
N ASN A 181 1.75 27.79 -5.87
CA ASN A 181 2.88 27.67 -6.81
C ASN A 181 4.25 27.42 -6.14
N LYS A 182 4.25 26.79 -4.96
CA LYS A 182 5.45 26.52 -4.15
C LYS A 182 6.13 25.19 -4.49
N CYS A 183 5.42 24.25 -5.13
CA CYS A 183 6.05 23.01 -5.62
C CYS A 183 6.83 23.26 -6.92
N PRO A 184 8.17 23.19 -6.93
CA PRO A 184 8.96 23.42 -8.15
C PRO A 184 8.76 22.31 -9.19
N TYR A 185 8.48 21.09 -8.74
CA TYR A 185 8.41 19.89 -9.56
C TYR A 185 7.13 19.80 -10.42
N CYS A 186 6.09 20.57 -10.13
CA CYS A 186 4.83 20.54 -10.90
C CYS A 186 4.80 21.53 -12.07
N ARG A 187 5.79 22.43 -12.19
CA ARG A 187 5.75 23.53 -13.16
C ARG A 187 5.95 23.06 -14.61
N ASN A 188 6.89 22.15 -14.83
CA ASN A 188 7.33 21.76 -16.17
C ASN A 188 6.80 20.38 -16.61
N LEU A 189 5.70 19.91 -16.01
CA LEU A 189 5.19 18.56 -16.25
C LEU A 189 4.82 18.34 -17.72
N LYS A 190 4.13 19.29 -18.35
CA LYS A 190 3.68 19.17 -19.75
C LYS A 190 4.85 19.19 -20.72
N ASP A 191 5.83 20.06 -20.48
CA ASP A 191 6.99 20.21 -21.35
C ASP A 191 7.88 18.96 -21.36
N ARG A 192 7.98 18.27 -20.22
CA ARG A 192 8.77 17.05 -20.07
C ARG A 192 8.01 15.75 -20.30
N LEU A 193 6.69 15.81 -20.47
CA LEU A 193 5.86 14.63 -20.66
C LEU A 193 6.35 13.75 -21.84
N PRO A 194 6.68 14.29 -23.03
CA PRO A 194 7.13 13.46 -24.16
C PRO A 194 8.43 12.69 -23.87
N ASP A 195 9.40 13.34 -23.21
CA ASP A 195 10.69 12.73 -22.85
C ASP A 195 10.50 11.56 -21.88
N ILE A 196 9.61 11.74 -20.90
CA ILE A 196 9.37 10.73 -19.86
C ILE A 196 8.49 9.60 -20.39
N GLU A 197 7.50 9.88 -21.23
CA GLU A 197 6.75 8.85 -21.94
C GLU A 197 7.66 7.97 -22.80
N ALA A 198 8.60 8.58 -23.53
CA ALA A 198 9.59 7.85 -24.31
C ALA A 198 10.47 6.97 -23.41
N TYR A 199 10.92 7.50 -22.26
CA TYR A 199 11.67 6.71 -21.28
C TYR A 199 10.87 5.50 -20.78
N CYS A 200 9.60 5.69 -20.40
CA CYS A 200 8.72 4.61 -19.95
C CYS A 200 8.51 3.54 -21.02
N ARG A 201 8.19 3.94 -22.25
CA ARG A 201 7.90 3.04 -23.37
C ARG A 201 9.11 2.18 -23.75
N ASN A 202 10.33 2.71 -23.61
CA ASN A 202 11.56 1.99 -23.97
C ASN A 202 12.12 1.16 -22.81
N SER A 203 12.06 1.69 -21.59
CA SER A 203 12.83 1.15 -20.47
C SER A 203 12.03 0.28 -19.52
N PHE A 204 10.71 0.49 -19.43
CA PHE A 204 9.83 -0.11 -18.40
C PHE A 204 10.47 0.02 -17.02
N PRO A 205 10.71 1.26 -16.55
CA PRO A 205 11.53 1.49 -15.36
C PRO A 205 10.88 0.92 -14.11
N ARG A 206 11.73 0.47 -13.18
CA ARG A 206 11.31 0.21 -11.80
C ARG A 206 10.82 1.51 -11.17
N SER A 207 10.05 1.40 -10.09
CA SER A 207 9.51 2.56 -9.39
C SER A 207 10.60 3.57 -9.02
N ASP A 208 11.70 3.11 -8.42
CA ASP A 208 12.80 3.99 -7.98
C ASP A 208 13.58 4.58 -9.17
N ASP A 209 13.77 3.83 -10.25
CA ASP A 209 14.47 4.31 -11.45
C ASP A 209 13.65 5.42 -12.12
N PHE A 210 12.32 5.31 -12.14
CA PHE A 210 11.43 6.35 -12.64
C PHE A 210 11.47 7.61 -11.78
N ASP A 211 11.42 7.47 -10.45
CA ASP A 211 11.48 8.61 -9.52
C ASP A 211 12.82 9.34 -9.64
N GLU A 212 13.91 8.60 -9.82
CA GLU A 212 15.26 9.15 -10.05
C GLU A 212 15.36 9.85 -11.41
N PHE A 213 14.75 9.31 -12.47
CA PHE A 213 14.68 9.97 -13.77
C PHE A 213 13.92 11.29 -13.65
N CYS A 214 12.72 11.28 -13.07
CA CYS A 214 11.92 12.49 -12.84
C CYS A 214 12.65 13.54 -12.01
N ARG A 215 13.44 13.12 -11.00
CA ARG A 215 14.29 14.02 -10.21
C ARG A 215 15.32 14.75 -11.06
N LYS A 216 16.01 14.04 -11.96
CA LYS A 216 16.98 14.64 -12.90
C LYS A 216 16.32 15.59 -13.89
N GLU A 217 15.12 15.24 -14.33
CA GLU A 217 14.31 16.05 -15.22
C GLU A 217 13.57 17.21 -14.52
N ASN A 218 13.76 17.35 -13.19
CA ASN A 218 13.15 18.36 -12.33
C ASN A 218 11.61 18.40 -12.41
N VAL A 219 10.98 17.21 -12.42
CA VAL A 219 9.53 17.06 -12.43
C VAL A 219 9.02 16.14 -11.33
N CYS A 220 7.74 16.27 -11.00
CA CYS A 220 7.10 15.51 -9.93
C CYS A 220 6.81 14.07 -10.41
N PRO A 221 7.42 13.03 -9.82
CA PRO A 221 7.18 11.66 -10.25
C PRO A 221 5.72 11.24 -10.04
N TYR A 222 5.13 11.63 -8.91
CA TYR A 222 3.75 11.29 -8.58
C TYR A 222 2.74 11.86 -9.59
N GLU A 223 2.83 13.15 -9.93
CA GLU A 223 1.93 13.75 -10.94
C GLU A 223 2.25 13.26 -12.36
N MET A 224 3.52 12.99 -12.67
CA MET A 224 3.90 12.45 -13.97
C MET A 224 3.32 11.05 -14.21
N ARG A 225 3.31 10.17 -13.20
CA ARG A 225 2.64 8.85 -13.30
C ARG A 225 1.16 8.99 -13.66
N LYS A 226 0.45 10.00 -13.13
CA LYS A 226 -0.95 10.27 -13.47
C LYS A 226 -1.15 10.69 -14.92
N LEU A 227 -0.25 11.51 -15.46
CA LEU A 227 -0.32 11.92 -16.86
C LEU A 227 -0.07 10.73 -17.79
N ILE A 228 0.94 9.91 -17.48
CA ILE A 228 1.37 8.79 -18.33
C ILE A 228 0.38 7.62 -18.27
N MET A 229 -0.23 7.32 -17.11
CA MET A 229 -1.11 6.15 -16.96
C MET A 229 -2.31 6.16 -17.90
N LYS A 230 -2.79 7.34 -18.31
CA LYS A 230 -3.84 7.50 -19.33
C LYS A 230 -3.49 6.80 -20.64
N GLY A 231 -2.21 6.75 -21.02
CA GLY A 231 -1.73 6.10 -22.23
C GLY A 231 -1.32 4.62 -22.06
N CYS A 232 -1.15 4.11 -20.83
CA CYS A 232 -0.57 2.80 -20.54
C CYS A 232 -1.52 1.59 -20.54
N ASP A 233 -1.24 0.58 -21.37
CA ASP A 233 -2.03 -0.66 -21.48
C ASP A 233 -2.09 -1.43 -20.16
N VAL A 234 -1.00 -1.40 -19.39
CA VAL A 234 -0.89 -2.04 -18.09
C VAL A 234 -0.50 -1.03 -17.01
N VAL A 235 -1.35 -0.88 -16.00
CA VAL A 235 -1.08 -0.03 -14.83
C VAL A 235 -0.92 -0.92 -13.60
N THR A 236 0.28 -0.97 -13.03
CA THR A 236 0.53 -1.75 -11.82
C THR A 236 0.25 -0.89 -10.59
N VAL A 237 -0.54 -1.40 -9.65
CA VAL A 237 -0.98 -0.64 -8.48
C VAL A 237 -0.92 -1.49 -7.20
N PRO A 238 -0.53 -0.91 -6.06
CA PRO A 238 -0.73 -1.54 -4.77
C PRO A 238 -2.22 -1.77 -4.47
N TYR A 239 -2.55 -2.84 -3.76
CA TYR A 239 -3.94 -3.24 -3.42
C TYR A 239 -4.87 -2.13 -2.94
N ILE A 240 -4.34 -1.20 -2.14
CA ILE A 240 -5.07 -0.02 -1.64
C ILE A 240 -5.80 0.75 -2.75
N HIS A 241 -5.24 0.82 -3.96
CA HIS A 241 -5.82 1.64 -5.04
C HIS A 241 -7.12 1.08 -5.61
N ILE A 242 -7.42 -0.20 -5.37
CA ILE A 242 -8.68 -0.81 -5.79
C ILE A 242 -9.59 -1.07 -4.58
N LEU A 243 -9.01 -1.39 -3.43
CA LEU A 243 -9.77 -1.69 -2.21
C LEU A 243 -10.36 -0.43 -1.54
N SER A 244 -9.71 0.73 -1.67
CA SER A 244 -10.25 2.01 -1.18
C SER A 244 -11.08 2.68 -2.27
N GLU A 245 -12.35 2.99 -1.97
CA GLU A 245 -13.29 3.61 -2.91
C GLU A 245 -12.82 4.99 -3.40
N ASP A 246 -12.35 5.86 -2.49
CA ASP A 246 -11.84 7.18 -2.84
C ASP A 246 -10.61 7.10 -3.75
N ILE A 247 -9.70 6.17 -3.46
CA ILE A 247 -8.46 6.02 -4.24
C ILE A 247 -8.77 5.37 -5.58
N ARG A 248 -9.68 4.39 -5.63
CA ARG A 248 -10.15 3.73 -6.85
C ARG A 248 -10.79 4.72 -7.79
N SER A 249 -11.73 5.54 -7.31
CA SER A 249 -12.40 6.56 -8.11
C SER A 249 -11.41 7.54 -8.74
N ASN A 250 -10.38 7.93 -7.99
CA ASN A 250 -9.31 8.78 -8.49
C ASN A 250 -8.40 8.06 -9.51
N LEU A 251 -8.06 6.79 -9.28
CA LEU A 251 -7.26 5.99 -10.21
C LEU A 251 -7.95 5.90 -11.58
N LEU A 252 -9.23 5.51 -11.59
CA LEU A 252 -10.03 5.33 -12.80
C LEU A 252 -10.16 6.63 -13.60
N ARG A 253 -10.45 7.75 -12.89
CA ARG A 253 -10.48 9.08 -13.49
C ARG A 253 -9.14 9.48 -14.12
N ASN A 254 -8.02 9.18 -13.47
CA ASN A 254 -6.69 9.48 -14.02
C ASN A 254 -6.33 8.58 -15.21
N MET A 255 -6.84 7.35 -15.24
CA MET A 255 -6.68 6.44 -16.37
C MET A 255 -7.59 6.82 -17.56
N ASP A 256 -8.66 7.57 -17.33
CA ASP A 256 -9.69 7.90 -18.33
C ASP A 256 -10.41 6.64 -18.86
N VAL A 257 -10.78 5.74 -17.93
CA VAL A 257 -11.38 4.43 -18.23
C VAL A 257 -12.56 4.17 -17.31
N GLU A 258 -13.64 3.63 -17.89
CA GLU A 258 -14.83 3.15 -17.18
C GLU A 258 -14.62 1.72 -16.64
N ASP A 259 -15.35 1.34 -15.58
CA ASP A 259 -15.17 0.06 -14.88
C ASP A 259 -15.28 -1.18 -15.78
N ASP A 260 -16.17 -1.15 -16.78
CA ASP A 260 -16.42 -2.26 -17.70
C ASP A 260 -15.32 -2.46 -18.76
N HIS A 261 -14.44 -1.47 -18.93
CA HIS A 261 -13.31 -1.48 -19.85
C HIS A 261 -11.99 -1.87 -19.16
N ILE A 262 -12.06 -2.49 -17.98
CA ILE A 262 -10.89 -2.91 -17.20
C ILE A 262 -10.83 -4.42 -17.07
N LEU A 263 -9.60 -4.94 -17.10
CA LEU A 263 -9.27 -6.29 -16.70
C LEU A 263 -8.34 -6.26 -15.49
N LEU A 264 -8.76 -6.89 -14.40
CA LEU A 264 -8.02 -6.91 -13.15
C LEU A 264 -7.21 -8.20 -13.00
N ILE A 265 -5.91 -8.07 -12.70
CA ILE A 265 -5.05 -9.18 -12.31
C ILE A 265 -4.67 -8.99 -10.85
N ILE A 266 -4.91 -10.00 -10.01
CA ILE A 266 -4.60 -9.96 -8.58
C ILE A 266 -3.44 -10.91 -8.29
N ASP A 267 -2.27 -10.36 -8.00
CA ASP A 267 -1.06 -11.14 -7.73
C ASP A 267 -0.90 -11.47 -6.25
N GLU A 268 -0.57 -12.72 -5.94
CA GLU A 268 -0.56 -13.22 -4.56
C GLU A 268 -1.89 -12.95 -3.83
N ALA A 269 -2.99 -13.32 -4.50
CA ALA A 269 -4.38 -13.12 -4.04
C ALA A 269 -4.70 -13.70 -2.66
N HIS A 270 -3.87 -14.62 -2.15
CA HIS A 270 -3.96 -15.09 -0.76
C HIS A 270 -3.85 -13.96 0.26
N ASN A 271 -3.20 -12.84 -0.08
CA ASN A 271 -3.09 -11.65 0.77
C ASN A 271 -4.27 -10.68 0.65
N LEU A 272 -5.17 -10.89 -0.32
CA LEU A 272 -6.23 -9.93 -0.64
C LEU A 272 -7.18 -9.75 0.54
N ILE A 273 -7.57 -10.85 1.19
CA ILE A 273 -8.52 -10.85 2.31
C ILE A 273 -7.97 -10.03 3.48
N ASP A 274 -6.72 -10.30 3.89
CA ASP A 274 -6.11 -9.58 5.00
C ASP A 274 -5.84 -8.12 4.66
N SER A 275 -5.54 -7.82 3.40
CA SER A 275 -5.40 -6.44 2.94
C SER A 275 -6.73 -5.69 2.96
N ALA A 276 -7.82 -6.32 2.54
CA ALA A 276 -9.16 -5.75 2.60
C ALA A 276 -9.60 -5.52 4.06
N ARG A 277 -9.39 -6.49 4.95
CA ARG A 277 -9.61 -6.33 6.39
C ARG A 277 -8.81 -5.18 6.96
N GLY A 278 -7.53 -5.07 6.60
CA GLY A 278 -6.65 -3.98 7.03
C GLY A 278 -7.16 -2.61 6.59
N GLN A 279 -7.71 -2.49 5.37
CA GLN A 279 -8.29 -1.23 4.88
C GLN A 279 -9.58 -0.83 5.60
N GLY A 280 -10.39 -1.81 6.00
CA GLY A 280 -11.59 -1.58 6.82
C GLY A 280 -11.29 -1.37 8.31
N SER A 281 -10.05 -1.61 8.74
CA SER A 281 -9.65 -1.50 10.15
C SER A 281 -9.13 -0.11 10.48
N PHE A 282 -9.38 0.35 11.70
CA PHE A 282 -8.77 1.56 12.26
C PHE A 282 -8.25 1.27 13.67
N ARG A 283 -7.41 2.16 14.18
CA ARG A 283 -6.85 2.04 15.53
C ARG A 283 -6.86 3.41 16.20
N ILE A 284 -7.23 3.42 17.47
CA ILE A 284 -7.05 4.56 18.37
C ILE A 284 -6.17 4.07 19.51
N SER A 285 -4.97 4.62 19.60
CA SER A 285 -4.01 4.30 20.66
C SER A 285 -4.02 5.36 21.77
N MET A 286 -3.52 4.98 22.94
CA MET A 286 -3.34 5.93 24.05
C MET A 286 -2.38 7.07 23.70
N SER A 287 -1.41 6.82 22.82
CA SER A 287 -0.51 7.84 22.27
C SER A 287 -1.26 8.83 21.39
N ASP A 288 -2.18 8.37 20.53
CA ASP A 288 -2.95 9.27 19.64
C ASP A 288 -3.78 10.25 20.47
N ILE A 289 -4.44 9.76 21.52
CA ILE A 289 -5.20 10.59 22.46
C ILE A 289 -4.28 11.53 23.24
N ALA A 290 -3.11 11.06 23.69
CA ALA A 290 -2.16 11.89 24.42
C ALA A 290 -1.60 13.03 23.56
N ASN A 291 -1.27 12.76 22.30
CA ASN A 291 -0.78 13.75 21.35
C ASN A 291 -1.88 14.76 20.99
N ALA A 292 -3.14 14.32 20.85
CA ALA A 292 -4.27 15.23 20.67
C ALA A 292 -4.51 16.14 21.89
N ILE A 293 -4.29 15.62 23.11
CA ILE A 293 -4.35 16.44 24.33
C ILE A 293 -3.24 17.49 24.33
N ASP A 294 -2.00 17.09 24.00
CA ASP A 294 -0.86 18.00 23.91
C ASP A 294 -1.11 19.09 22.86
N GLU A 295 -1.61 18.70 21.69
CA GLU A 295 -2.05 19.61 20.63
C GLU A 295 -3.10 20.61 21.14
N ALA A 296 -4.12 20.14 21.86
CA ALA A 296 -5.17 21.00 22.40
C ALA A 296 -4.63 22.08 23.35
N THR A 297 -3.52 21.84 24.05
CA THR A 297 -2.90 22.85 24.93
C THR A 297 -2.35 24.05 24.18
N THR A 298 -2.07 23.89 22.88
CA THR A 298 -1.58 24.97 22.02
C THR A 298 -2.71 25.85 21.46
N MET A 299 -3.96 25.43 21.60
CA MET A 299 -5.13 26.16 21.13
C MET A 299 -5.57 27.22 22.16
N LYS A 300 -5.87 28.43 21.68
CA LYS A 300 -6.32 29.51 22.57
C LYS A 300 -7.73 29.26 23.07
N GLY A 301 -7.90 29.27 24.39
CA GLY A 301 -9.22 29.39 25.03
C GLY A 301 -10.01 28.10 25.22
N ASP A 302 -9.43 26.92 24.90
CA ASP A 302 -10.09 25.61 24.95
C ASP A 302 -11.44 25.59 24.20
N PRO A 303 -11.43 25.32 22.89
CA PRO A 303 -12.59 25.49 22.04
C PRO A 303 -13.76 24.57 22.45
N TYR A 304 -14.97 25.08 22.27
CA TYR A 304 -16.19 24.29 22.38
C TYR A 304 -16.42 23.52 21.08
N LEU A 305 -16.67 22.22 21.19
CA LEU A 305 -16.99 21.34 20.07
C LEU A 305 -18.50 21.30 19.79
N TYR A 306 -19.29 21.41 20.85
CA TYR A 306 -20.74 21.47 20.82
C TYR A 306 -21.23 22.13 22.12
N GLU A 307 -22.51 22.47 22.22
CA GLU A 307 -23.12 23.07 23.42
C GLU A 307 -22.68 22.35 24.71
N GLY A 308 -21.88 23.02 25.54
CA GLY A 308 -21.39 22.49 26.81
C GLY A 308 -20.27 21.44 26.71
N VAL A 309 -19.77 21.11 25.52
CA VAL A 309 -18.69 20.14 25.31
C VAL A 309 -17.40 20.87 24.92
N LYS A 310 -16.41 20.89 25.81
CA LYS A 310 -15.07 21.40 25.51
C LYS A 310 -14.17 20.34 24.94
N LEU A 311 -13.24 20.75 24.06
CA LEU A 311 -12.24 19.86 23.47
C LEU A 311 -11.39 19.16 24.54
N SER A 312 -10.83 19.92 25.49
CA SER A 312 -9.97 19.32 26.53
C SER A 312 -10.73 18.30 27.38
N GLU A 313 -11.99 18.58 27.70
CA GLU A 313 -12.84 17.69 28.50
C GLU A 313 -13.16 16.39 27.77
N LEU A 314 -13.49 16.47 26.47
CA LEU A 314 -13.73 15.29 25.63
C LEU A 314 -12.48 14.41 25.55
N LEU A 315 -11.32 15.00 25.24
CA LEU A 315 -10.07 14.25 25.09
C LEU A 315 -9.63 13.59 26.41
N GLN A 316 -9.74 14.31 27.53
CA GLN A 316 -9.44 13.75 28.86
C GLN A 316 -10.44 12.67 29.27
N PHE A 317 -11.72 12.82 28.92
CA PHE A 317 -12.72 11.79 29.14
C PHE A 317 -12.38 10.54 28.32
N LEU A 318 -12.13 10.68 27.01
CA LEU A 318 -11.76 9.58 26.14
C LEU A 318 -10.54 8.81 26.67
N LYS A 319 -9.48 9.52 27.08
CA LYS A 319 -8.27 8.93 27.68
C LYS A 319 -8.59 8.11 28.92
N ARG A 320 -9.46 8.62 29.81
CA ARG A 320 -9.86 7.92 31.04
C ARG A 320 -10.71 6.70 30.73
N THR A 321 -11.69 6.83 29.84
CA THR A 321 -12.61 5.75 29.46
C THR A 321 -11.87 4.60 28.80
N VAL A 322 -11.01 4.87 27.82
CA VAL A 322 -10.19 3.83 27.16
C VAL A 322 -9.30 3.12 28.19
N ARG A 323 -8.70 3.85 29.13
CA ARG A 323 -7.88 3.27 30.19
C ARG A 323 -8.69 2.43 31.18
N SER A 324 -9.90 2.87 31.56
CA SER A 324 -10.79 2.10 32.43
C SER A 324 -11.22 0.81 31.75
N LEU A 325 -11.72 0.90 30.51
CA LEU A 325 -12.13 -0.27 29.73
C LEU A 325 -11.00 -1.29 29.58
N ALA A 326 -9.77 -0.83 29.34
CA ALA A 326 -8.61 -1.71 29.27
C ALA A 326 -8.35 -2.41 30.62
N ASN A 327 -8.34 -1.67 31.73
CA ASN A 327 -8.11 -2.23 33.07
C ASN A 327 -9.22 -3.18 33.53
N ASP A 328 -10.46 -2.89 33.19
CA ASP A 328 -11.64 -3.63 33.65
C ASP A 328 -11.81 -4.95 32.86
N LYS A 329 -11.40 -4.97 31.59
CA LYS A 329 -11.68 -6.09 30.67
C LYS A 329 -10.49 -6.98 30.33
N LEU A 330 -9.27 -6.46 30.38
CA LEU A 330 -8.08 -7.27 30.09
C LEU A 330 -7.71 -8.04 31.35
N GLY A 331 -7.88 -9.36 31.30
CA GLY A 331 -7.41 -10.25 32.35
C GLY A 331 -5.88 -10.25 32.49
N PHE A 332 -5.39 -10.74 33.63
CA PHE A 332 -3.96 -10.95 33.83
C PHE A 332 -3.42 -11.90 32.74
N GLN A 333 -2.45 -11.44 31.95
CA GLN A 333 -1.88 -12.10 30.75
C GLN A 333 -2.71 -12.06 29.46
N GLU A 334 -3.94 -11.52 29.45
CA GLU A 334 -4.68 -11.28 28.21
C GLU A 334 -4.11 -10.05 27.47
N LYS A 335 -3.95 -10.16 26.15
CA LYS A 335 -3.45 -9.05 25.31
C LYS A 335 -4.55 -8.29 24.59
N GLU A 336 -5.69 -8.93 24.35
CA GLU A 336 -6.77 -8.41 23.53
C GLU A 336 -8.12 -8.85 24.11
N LYS A 337 -9.12 -7.98 24.02
CA LYS A 337 -10.50 -8.29 24.38
C LYS A 337 -11.46 -7.65 23.39
N LEU A 338 -12.52 -8.36 23.05
CA LEU A 338 -13.60 -7.81 22.24
C LEU A 338 -14.38 -6.78 23.08
N LEU A 339 -14.46 -5.56 22.58
CA LEU A 339 -15.38 -4.55 23.10
C LEU A 339 -16.76 -4.81 22.52
N LYS A 340 -17.80 -4.57 23.33
CA LYS A 340 -19.16 -4.65 22.80
C LYS A 340 -19.36 -3.51 21.79
N PRO A 341 -20.18 -3.72 20.74
CA PRO A 341 -20.61 -2.62 19.90
C PRO A 341 -21.14 -1.48 20.77
N ARG A 342 -20.85 -0.26 20.36
CA ARG A 342 -21.33 0.97 20.99
C ARG A 342 -20.80 1.33 22.38
N GLU A 343 -19.97 0.48 22.98
CA GLU A 343 -19.60 0.62 24.40
C GLU A 343 -18.79 1.90 24.70
N LEU A 344 -17.99 2.38 23.75
CA LEU A 344 -17.18 3.58 23.93
C LEU A 344 -17.97 4.86 23.60
N ASP A 345 -18.73 4.86 22.51
CA ASP A 345 -19.59 5.96 22.08
C ASP A 345 -20.77 6.17 23.03
N GLU A 346 -21.41 5.12 23.56
CA GLU A 346 -22.43 5.27 24.61
C GLU A 346 -21.87 5.91 25.87
N ALA A 347 -20.64 5.56 26.27
CA ALA A 347 -19.99 6.20 27.41
C ALA A 347 -19.78 7.70 27.18
N ILE A 348 -19.45 8.10 25.94
CA ILE A 348 -19.31 9.51 25.53
C ILE A 348 -20.68 10.20 25.55
N PHE A 349 -21.69 9.61 24.92
CA PHE A 349 -23.04 10.17 24.84
C PHE A 349 -23.64 10.40 26.22
N ASN A 350 -23.51 9.42 27.12
CA ASN A 350 -23.98 9.52 28.49
C ASN A 350 -23.24 10.60 29.29
N ARG A 351 -21.92 10.74 29.11
CA ARG A 351 -21.13 11.74 29.83
C ARG A 351 -21.50 13.16 29.44
N PHE A 352 -21.65 13.42 28.14
CA PHE A 352 -21.87 14.77 27.61
C PHE A 352 -23.34 15.09 27.37
N THR A 353 -24.24 14.13 27.61
CA THR A 353 -25.69 14.27 27.36
C THR A 353 -25.98 14.68 25.91
N ILE A 354 -25.22 14.11 24.98
CA ILE A 354 -25.34 14.39 23.54
C ILE A 354 -25.93 13.19 22.82
N THR A 355 -26.74 13.47 21.80
CA THR A 355 -27.19 12.44 20.86
C THR A 355 -26.07 12.11 19.88
N ARG A 356 -26.26 11.05 19.10
CA ARG A 356 -25.32 10.69 18.05
C ARG A 356 -25.19 11.78 16.97
N GLY A 357 -26.31 12.34 16.50
CA GLY A 357 -26.25 13.43 15.51
C GLY A 357 -25.48 14.64 16.05
N ASN A 358 -25.61 14.94 17.34
CA ASN A 358 -24.82 15.98 17.99
C ASN A 358 -23.34 15.59 18.11
N PHE A 359 -23.02 14.31 18.27
CA PHE A 359 -21.63 13.84 18.27
C PHE A 359 -20.99 13.92 16.88
N ASP A 360 -21.74 13.71 15.80
CA ASP A 360 -21.22 13.96 14.46
C ASP A 360 -20.83 15.44 14.28
N LEU A 361 -21.62 16.38 14.84
CA LEU A 361 -21.26 17.81 14.89
C LEU A 361 -20.01 18.07 15.75
N VAL A 362 -19.85 17.36 16.87
CA VAL A 362 -18.61 17.41 17.69
C VAL A 362 -17.41 16.97 16.85
N LEU A 363 -17.54 15.88 16.09
CA LEU A 363 -16.48 15.37 15.23
C LEU A 363 -16.18 16.31 14.06
N ASP A 364 -17.20 16.94 13.46
CA ASP A 364 -17.03 17.96 12.43
C ASP A 364 -16.24 19.15 12.98
N GLN A 365 -16.59 19.65 14.17
CA GLN A 365 -15.85 20.76 14.79
C GLN A 365 -14.41 20.37 15.17
N MET A 366 -14.15 19.13 15.58
CA MET A 366 -12.78 18.64 15.78
C MET A 366 -12.01 18.58 14.45
N THR A 367 -12.65 18.16 13.37
CA THR A 367 -12.07 18.16 12.03
C THR A 367 -11.70 19.58 11.62
N ASP A 368 -12.60 20.55 11.77
CA ASP A 368 -12.37 21.96 11.43
C ASP A 368 -11.19 22.56 12.22
N LEU A 369 -11.13 22.32 13.54
CA LEU A 369 -10.01 22.79 14.38
C LEU A 369 -8.67 22.19 13.95
N GLY A 370 -8.68 20.90 13.60
CA GLY A 370 -7.51 20.22 13.11
C GLY A 370 -7.06 20.71 11.74
N GLU A 371 -8.02 21.00 10.84
CA GLU A 371 -7.76 21.61 9.54
C GLU A 371 -7.19 23.03 9.67
N GLU A 372 -7.74 23.87 10.55
CA GLU A 372 -7.22 25.21 10.82
C GLU A 372 -5.77 25.16 11.35
N ARG A 373 -5.45 24.18 12.21
CA ARG A 373 -4.06 23.95 12.65
C ARG A 373 -3.17 23.57 11.49
N MET A 374 -3.61 22.64 10.64
CA MET A 374 -2.85 22.21 9.47
C MET A 374 -2.53 23.40 8.56
N GLU A 375 -3.50 24.29 8.34
CA GLU A 375 -3.29 25.52 7.57
C GLU A 375 -2.21 26.41 8.20
N LYS A 376 -2.27 26.65 9.51
CA LYS A 376 -1.26 27.45 10.25
C LYS A 376 0.14 26.86 10.19
N LEU A 377 0.28 25.53 10.34
CA LEU A 377 1.58 24.84 10.21
C LEU A 377 2.15 25.02 8.81
N VAL A 378 1.30 24.90 7.80
CA VAL A 378 1.71 25.09 6.41
C VAL A 378 2.08 26.55 6.11
N GLU A 379 1.39 27.52 6.73
CA GLU A 379 1.74 28.95 6.64
C GLU A 379 3.09 29.27 7.31
N SER A 380 3.38 28.67 8.47
CA SER A 380 4.66 28.84 9.17
C SER A 380 5.81 28.06 8.51
N GLY A 381 5.51 27.19 7.54
CA GLY A 381 6.48 26.31 6.89
C GLY A 381 6.94 25.14 7.77
N GLU A 382 6.22 24.89 8.86
CA GLU A 382 6.43 23.73 9.72
C GLU A 382 5.76 22.49 9.11
N VAL A 383 6.48 21.37 9.14
CA VAL A 383 5.92 20.07 8.77
C VAL A 383 5.41 19.41 10.04
N GLY A 384 4.10 19.19 10.12
CA GLY A 384 3.47 18.54 11.26
C GLY A 384 2.05 18.11 10.92
N VAL A 385 1.50 17.22 11.75
CA VAL A 385 0.13 16.70 11.60
C VAL A 385 -0.75 17.19 12.75
N SER A 386 -2.04 17.31 12.51
CA SER A 386 -3.02 17.46 13.58
C SER A 386 -3.45 16.07 14.06
N HIS A 387 -3.04 15.74 15.29
CA HIS A 387 -3.49 14.58 16.03
C HIS A 387 -4.98 14.68 16.41
N ILE A 388 -5.51 15.90 16.58
CA ILE A 388 -6.96 16.12 16.77
C ILE A 388 -7.72 15.70 15.51
N LEU A 389 -7.25 16.10 14.32
CA LEU A 389 -7.85 15.71 13.04
C LEU A 389 -7.81 14.18 12.83
N GLU A 390 -6.67 13.56 13.10
CA GLU A 390 -6.51 12.10 12.99
C GLU A 390 -7.44 11.35 13.95
N LEU A 391 -7.52 11.82 15.20
CA LEU A 391 -8.39 11.24 16.21
C LEU A 391 -9.88 11.39 15.84
N ALA A 392 -10.29 12.57 15.35
CA ALA A 392 -11.65 12.81 14.87
C ALA A 392 -12.03 11.84 13.73
N THR A 393 -11.11 11.64 12.79
CA THR A 393 -11.29 10.71 11.66
C THR A 393 -11.50 9.28 12.15
N ASN A 394 -10.68 8.82 13.11
CA ASN A 394 -10.78 7.46 13.64
C ASN A 394 -12.01 7.28 14.55
N LEU A 395 -12.42 8.31 15.30
CA LEU A 395 -13.67 8.30 16.08
C LEU A 395 -14.90 8.24 15.17
N ARG A 396 -14.87 8.88 14.00
CA ARG A 396 -15.95 8.75 13.01
C ARG A 396 -16.06 7.33 12.46
N LYS A 397 -14.93 6.68 12.19
CA LYS A 397 -14.93 5.26 11.78
C LYS A 397 -15.52 4.36 12.87
N LEU A 398 -15.23 4.64 14.15
CA LEU A 398 -15.82 3.92 15.28
C LEU A 398 -17.35 4.04 15.32
N THR A 399 -17.91 5.24 15.13
CA THR A 399 -19.36 5.44 15.17
C THR A 399 -20.06 4.80 13.98
N MET A 400 -19.44 4.79 12.79
CA MET A 400 -19.98 4.09 11.62
C MET A 400 -19.97 2.57 11.81
N THR A 401 -18.87 2.00 12.32
CA THR A 401 -18.75 0.54 12.50
C THR A 401 -19.77 0.00 13.49
N SER A 402 -20.18 0.81 14.47
CA SER A 402 -21.11 0.39 15.51
C SER A 402 -22.59 0.37 15.07
N ASP A 403 -22.89 0.81 13.85
CA ASP A 403 -24.22 0.74 13.25
C ASP A 403 -24.46 -0.52 12.43
N ASP A 404 -23.39 -1.03 11.81
CA ASP A 404 -23.44 -2.20 10.93
C ASP A 404 -23.50 -3.52 11.74
N SER A 405 -23.47 -3.43 13.07
CA SER A 405 -23.45 -4.52 14.06
C SER A 405 -24.63 -4.45 15.01
#